data_AF-A0A0C3SE74-F1
#
_entry.id   AF-A0A0C3SE74-F1
#
_cell.length_a   1.000
_cell.length_b   1.000
_cell.length_c   1.000
_cell.angle_alpha   90.00
_cell.angle_beta   90.00
_cell.angle_gamma   90.00
#
_symmetry.space_group_name_H-M   'P 1'
#
loop_
_entity.id
_entity.type
_entity.pdbx_description
1 polymer ?
#
loop_
_entity_poly.entity_id
_entity_poly.type
_entity_poly.pdbx_seq_one_letter_code
_entity_poly.pdbx_strand_id
1 'polypeptide(L)'
;MLGSRHGHASAFVARDARSAITPNETQRTTLIVAGCYVLAIAILWHVPYLTLILYPFRLLTVGFHEMSHAIVGVLTCAKIHSIELDPDEGGATHMSGGIPWLTLPAGYLGSSLIGAALITCGFDENASKIACLVLAAFFLFTLWWARREILTWVLILGMSGLIILFWFVAGGVALRYFVLFIGVMSCLYVLWDVIDDTIARKVNGSDASSFADICGCCPSQVWGVIWLLIAFCFFAAGLIVGIVAFKQSAAQQASDSQHFLPVPGSHSAALGLSPGMAPMALAVVLCVVTSWF
;
A
#
# COMPACT_ATOMS: atom_id res chain seq x y z
N MET A 1 16.84 50.21 24.91
CA MET A 1 17.45 48.94 24.44
C MET A 1 16.55 47.78 24.86
N LEU A 2 15.63 47.35 24.01
CA LEU A 2 14.81 46.15 24.21
C LEU A 2 15.08 45.21 23.05
N GLY A 3 15.69 44.07 23.38
CA GLY A 3 16.41 43.22 22.46
C GLY A 3 15.53 42.27 21.65
N SER A 4 16.02 42.04 20.42
CA SER A 4 15.66 40.98 19.49
C SER A 4 15.82 39.58 20.12
N ARG A 5 14.77 39.08 20.79
CA ARG A 5 14.69 37.67 21.26
C ARG A 5 13.85 36.76 20.36
N HIS A 6 13.15 37.29 19.36
CA HIS A 6 12.30 36.47 18.47
C HIS A 6 13.00 35.87 17.24
N GLY A 7 14.17 36.38 16.84
CA GLY A 7 14.87 35.87 15.65
C GLY A 7 15.61 34.53 15.84
N HIS A 8 16.03 34.20 17.06
CA HIS A 8 16.89 33.03 17.31
C HIS A 8 16.13 31.70 17.40
N ALA A 9 14.92 31.69 17.96
CA ALA A 9 14.10 30.48 18.08
C ALA A 9 13.62 29.97 16.70
N SER A 10 13.13 30.88 15.85
CA SER A 10 12.67 30.54 14.49
C SER A 10 13.82 30.04 13.59
N ALA A 11 15.02 30.60 13.73
CA ALA A 11 16.20 30.17 12.98
C ALA A 11 16.73 28.79 13.41
N PHE A 12 16.65 28.45 14.70
CA PHE A 12 17.04 27.12 15.20
C PHE A 12 16.03 26.04 14.78
N VAL A 13 14.73 26.30 14.93
CA VAL A 13 13.66 25.36 14.51
C VAL A 13 13.67 25.16 12.99
N ALA A 14 13.90 26.23 12.21
CA ALA A 14 14.00 26.13 10.75
C ALA A 14 15.24 25.36 10.27
N ARG A 15 16.37 25.44 11.00
CA ARG A 15 17.56 24.64 10.72
C ARG A 15 17.31 23.16 10.99
N ASP A 16 16.66 22.85 12.10
CA ASP A 16 16.34 21.48 12.53
C ASP A 16 15.35 20.79 11.56
N ALA A 17 14.29 21.50 11.16
CA ALA A 17 13.32 21.00 10.18
C ALA A 17 13.97 20.78 8.79
N ARG A 18 14.86 21.69 8.36
CA ARG A 18 15.57 21.55 7.08
C ARG A 18 16.51 20.35 7.10
N SER A 19 17.25 20.12 8.19
CA SER A 19 18.08 18.92 8.31
C SER A 19 17.24 17.63 8.36
N ALA A 20 16.09 17.66 9.01
CA ALA A 20 15.19 16.51 9.10
C ALA A 20 14.64 16.09 7.74
N ILE A 21 14.29 17.04 6.87
CA ILE A 21 13.71 16.76 5.54
C ILE A 21 14.80 16.59 4.46
N THR A 22 16.07 16.92 4.72
CA THR A 22 17.15 16.69 3.77
C THR A 22 17.45 15.19 3.65
N PRO A 23 17.33 14.57 2.46
CA PRO A 23 17.61 13.14 2.29
C PRO A 23 19.11 12.84 2.38
N ASN A 24 19.46 11.72 3.03
CA ASN A 24 20.81 11.15 2.93
C ASN A 24 21.00 10.40 1.60
N GLU A 25 22.19 9.84 1.35
CA GLU A 25 22.49 9.11 0.10
C GLU A 25 21.57 7.90 -0.13
N THR A 26 21.29 7.12 0.91
CA THR A 26 20.40 5.95 0.84
C THR A 26 18.96 6.36 0.52
N GLN A 27 18.46 7.40 1.18
CA GLN A 27 17.12 7.96 0.94
C GLN A 27 17.03 8.56 -0.46
N ARG A 28 18.08 9.22 -0.94
CA ARG A 28 18.16 9.74 -2.32
C ARG A 28 18.03 8.60 -3.33
N THR A 29 18.69 7.47 -3.12
CA THR A 29 18.52 6.28 -3.97
C THR A 29 17.06 5.79 -3.95
N THR A 30 16.44 5.68 -2.77
CA THR A 30 15.02 5.30 -2.65
C THR A 30 14.10 6.26 -3.41
N LEU A 31 14.34 7.58 -3.31
CA LEU A 31 13.57 8.59 -4.03
C LEU A 31 13.75 8.50 -5.55
N ILE A 32 14.98 8.27 -6.03
CA ILE A 32 15.27 8.06 -7.45
C ILE A 32 14.52 6.81 -7.95
N VAL A 33 14.58 5.71 -7.19
CA VAL A 33 13.86 4.47 -7.53
C VAL A 33 12.35 4.69 -7.56
N ALA A 34 11.78 5.39 -6.57
CA ALA A 34 10.36 5.74 -6.57
C ALA A 34 9.98 6.60 -7.78
N GLY A 35 10.80 7.59 -8.15
CA GLY A 35 10.62 8.38 -9.37
C GLY A 35 10.68 7.54 -10.65
N CYS A 36 11.62 6.60 -10.73
CA CYS A 36 11.70 5.63 -11.82
C CYS A 36 10.45 4.74 -11.87
N TYR A 37 9.89 4.31 -10.73
CA TYR A 37 8.63 3.57 -10.70
C TYR A 37 7.46 4.38 -11.23
N VAL A 38 7.34 5.66 -10.84
CA VAL A 38 6.30 6.56 -11.37
C VAL A 38 6.38 6.63 -12.90
N LEU A 39 7.57 6.86 -13.44
CA LEU A 39 7.78 6.94 -14.89
C LEU A 39 7.52 5.61 -15.58
N ALA A 40 8.02 4.50 -15.03
CA ALA A 40 7.85 3.17 -15.60
C ALA A 40 6.38 2.77 -15.63
N ILE A 41 5.64 2.97 -14.53
CA ILE A 41 4.20 2.68 -14.44
C ILE A 41 3.44 3.52 -15.48
N ALA A 42 3.72 4.83 -15.56
CA ALA A 42 3.07 5.70 -16.54
C ALA A 42 3.33 5.27 -18.00
N ILE A 43 4.55 4.84 -18.33
CA ILE A 43 4.88 4.35 -19.67
C ILE A 43 4.19 3.00 -19.94
N LEU A 44 4.34 2.04 -19.03
CA LEU A 44 3.78 0.69 -19.15
C LEU A 44 2.25 0.71 -19.27
N TRP A 45 1.59 1.72 -18.68
CA TRP A 45 0.15 1.90 -18.77
C TRP A 45 -0.32 2.20 -20.20
N HIS A 46 0.42 3.05 -20.93
CA HIS A 46 0.03 3.51 -22.27
C HIS A 46 0.52 2.62 -23.40
N VAL A 47 1.42 1.67 -23.15
CA VAL A 47 1.95 0.77 -24.18
C VAL A 47 1.12 -0.52 -24.21
N PRO A 48 0.43 -0.84 -25.33
CA PRO A 48 -0.34 -2.07 -25.47
C PRO A 48 0.51 -3.31 -25.19
N TYR A 49 -0.10 -4.35 -24.64
CA TYR A 49 0.54 -5.61 -24.19
C TYR A 49 1.48 -5.48 -22.97
N LEU A 50 2.21 -4.38 -22.81
CA LEU A 50 3.03 -4.16 -21.61
C LEU A 50 2.18 -3.88 -20.36
N THR A 51 0.95 -3.37 -20.54
CA THR A 51 -0.04 -3.24 -19.47
C THR A 51 -0.35 -4.58 -18.78
N LEU A 52 -0.18 -5.72 -19.46
CA LEU A 52 -0.37 -7.05 -18.88
C LEU A 52 0.61 -7.35 -17.74
N ILE A 53 1.79 -6.72 -17.75
CA ILE A 53 2.76 -6.85 -16.66
C ILE A 53 2.25 -6.15 -15.40
N LEU A 54 1.55 -5.02 -15.57
CA LEU A 54 0.95 -4.26 -14.46
C LEU A 54 -0.33 -4.89 -13.94
N TYR A 55 -1.02 -5.69 -14.76
CA TYR A 55 -2.32 -6.28 -14.44
C TYR A 55 -2.41 -6.93 -13.04
N PRO A 56 -1.52 -7.84 -12.61
CA PRO A 56 -1.64 -8.42 -11.28
C PRO A 56 -1.45 -7.38 -10.16
N PHE A 57 -0.60 -6.37 -10.35
CA PHE A 57 -0.41 -5.30 -9.37
C PHE A 57 -1.59 -4.32 -9.36
N ARG A 58 -2.21 -4.08 -10.51
CA ARG A 58 -3.45 -3.33 -10.63
C ARG A 58 -4.56 -4.00 -9.83
N LEU A 59 -4.70 -5.31 -9.98
CA LEU A 59 -5.74 -6.06 -9.27
C LEU A 59 -5.49 -6.08 -7.74
N LEU A 60 -4.22 -6.11 -7.32
CA LEU A 60 -3.83 -5.94 -5.93
C LEU A 60 -4.27 -4.57 -5.38
N THR A 61 -4.07 -3.49 -6.14
CA THR A 61 -4.47 -2.14 -5.70
C THR A 61 -5.98 -1.96 -5.67
N VAL A 62 -6.71 -2.57 -6.60
CA VAL A 62 -8.19 -2.68 -6.52
C VAL A 62 -8.59 -3.45 -5.27
N GLY A 63 -7.90 -4.53 -4.92
CA GLY A 63 -8.12 -5.24 -3.66
C GLY A 63 -7.93 -4.36 -2.42
N PHE A 64 -6.98 -3.40 -2.44
CA PHE A 64 -6.83 -2.41 -1.38
C PHE A 64 -8.02 -1.43 -1.30
N HIS A 65 -8.54 -1.03 -2.46
CA HIS A 65 -9.70 -0.17 -2.60
C HIS A 65 -10.95 -0.83 -2.00
N GLU A 66 -11.29 -2.02 -2.47
CA GLU A 66 -12.48 -2.76 -2.00
C GLU A 66 -12.43 -3.10 -0.52
N MET A 67 -11.27 -3.53 -0.03
CA MET A 67 -11.11 -3.79 1.40
C MET A 67 -11.28 -2.52 2.24
N SER A 68 -10.91 -1.34 1.73
CA SER A 68 -11.09 -0.09 2.45
C SER A 68 -12.58 0.24 2.62
N HIS A 69 -13.40 0.00 1.59
CA HIS A 69 -14.86 0.04 1.72
C HIS A 69 -15.36 -0.93 2.79
N ALA A 70 -14.89 -2.17 2.77
CA ALA A 70 -15.31 -3.20 3.72
C ALA A 70 -14.94 -2.83 5.17
N ILE A 71 -13.72 -2.35 5.42
CA ILE A 71 -13.25 -1.95 6.75
C ILE A 71 -14.10 -0.79 7.29
N VAL A 72 -14.25 0.29 6.50
CA VAL A 72 -15.06 1.45 6.94
C VAL A 72 -16.53 1.07 7.07
N GLY A 73 -17.02 0.16 6.21
CA GLY A 73 -18.34 -0.45 6.32
C GLY A 73 -18.53 -1.10 7.69
N VAL A 74 -17.67 -2.04 8.06
CA VAL A 74 -17.73 -2.73 9.37
C VAL A 74 -17.66 -1.73 10.52
N LEU A 75 -16.75 -0.75 10.47
CA LEU A 75 -16.61 0.29 11.49
C LEU A 75 -17.85 1.19 11.61
N THR A 76 -18.63 1.32 10.53
CA THR A 76 -19.92 2.04 10.49
C THR A 76 -21.13 1.12 10.62
N CYS A 77 -20.91 -0.11 11.11
CA CYS A 77 -21.93 -1.14 11.35
C CYS A 77 -22.62 -1.69 10.09
N ALA A 78 -21.95 -1.64 8.93
CA ALA A 78 -22.37 -2.36 7.74
C ALA A 78 -22.10 -3.88 7.87
N LYS A 79 -22.93 -4.67 7.20
CA LYS A 79 -22.69 -6.09 6.97
C LYS A 79 -22.08 -6.27 5.58
N ILE A 80 -20.88 -6.84 5.53
CA ILE A 80 -20.19 -7.17 4.27
C ILE A 80 -20.64 -8.56 3.81
N HIS A 81 -21.14 -8.67 2.58
CA HIS A 81 -21.64 -9.92 2.00
C HIS A 81 -20.58 -10.62 1.16
N SER A 82 -19.94 -9.90 0.25
CA SER A 82 -18.84 -10.38 -0.61
C SER A 82 -17.95 -9.23 -1.07
N ILE A 83 -16.72 -9.58 -1.44
CA ILE A 83 -15.81 -8.73 -2.22
C ILE A 83 -15.49 -9.49 -3.50
N GLU A 84 -15.60 -8.82 -4.64
CA GLU A 84 -15.36 -9.38 -5.95
C GLU A 84 -14.30 -8.57 -6.68
N LEU A 85 -13.41 -9.26 -7.41
CA LEU A 85 -12.38 -8.66 -8.24
C LEU A 85 -12.66 -9.08 -9.68
N ASP A 86 -13.11 -8.14 -10.50
CA ASP A 86 -13.47 -8.33 -11.89
C ASP A 86 -12.27 -8.02 -12.82
N PRO A 87 -11.89 -8.93 -13.73
CA PRO A 87 -10.84 -8.71 -14.71
C PRO A 87 -11.01 -7.50 -15.64
N ASP A 88 -12.26 -7.18 -15.97
CA ASP A 88 -12.64 -6.27 -17.05
C ASP A 88 -13.24 -4.97 -16.51
N GLU A 89 -13.91 -5.01 -15.35
CA GLU A 89 -14.70 -3.89 -14.81
C GLU A 89 -14.21 -3.31 -13.47
N GLY A 90 -13.22 -3.92 -12.80
CA GLY A 90 -12.65 -3.40 -11.54
C GLY A 90 -12.91 -4.29 -10.33
N GLY A 91 -13.41 -3.74 -9.23
CA GLY A 91 -13.77 -4.50 -8.02
C GLY A 91 -15.13 -4.06 -7.50
N ALA A 92 -15.74 -4.89 -6.67
CA ALA A 92 -17.01 -4.54 -6.03
C ALA A 92 -17.11 -5.09 -4.61
N THR A 93 -17.52 -4.23 -3.68
CA THR A 93 -17.82 -4.60 -2.30
C THR A 93 -19.33 -4.59 -2.07
N HIS A 94 -19.92 -5.78 -2.02
CA HIS A 94 -21.34 -5.93 -1.71
C HIS A 94 -21.56 -5.84 -0.20
N MET A 95 -22.22 -4.76 0.24
CA MET A 95 -22.53 -4.53 1.65
C MET A 95 -23.95 -4.01 1.87
N SER A 96 -24.45 -4.10 3.10
CA SER A 96 -25.71 -3.48 3.52
C SER A 96 -25.57 -2.77 4.85
N GLY A 97 -26.15 -1.57 4.96
CA GLY A 97 -25.90 -0.67 6.09
C GLY A 97 -24.62 0.14 5.91
N GLY A 98 -24.09 0.66 7.01
CA GLY A 98 -22.96 1.60 6.98
C GLY A 98 -23.38 3.04 6.74
N ILE A 99 -22.40 3.93 6.74
CA ILE A 99 -22.58 5.35 6.46
C ILE A 99 -21.96 5.66 5.07
N PRO A 100 -22.77 5.82 4.00
CA PRO A 100 -22.27 6.05 2.64
C PRO A 100 -21.29 7.21 2.51
N TRP A 101 -21.48 8.26 3.31
CA TRP A 101 -20.60 9.42 3.38
C TRP A 101 -19.16 9.09 3.80
N LEU A 102 -18.96 7.97 4.48
CA LEU A 102 -17.65 7.47 4.91
C LEU A 102 -17.20 6.29 4.06
N THR A 103 -18.12 5.39 3.69
CA THR A 103 -17.76 4.17 2.96
C THR A 103 -17.39 4.46 1.52
N LEU A 104 -18.11 5.30 0.78
CA LEU A 104 -17.80 5.61 -0.63
C LEU A 104 -16.42 6.26 -0.83
N PRO A 105 -16.00 7.29 -0.07
CA PRO A 105 -14.64 7.81 -0.22
C PRO A 105 -13.56 6.84 0.30
N ALA A 106 -13.93 5.84 1.10
CA ALA A 106 -12.96 4.95 1.73
C ALA A 106 -12.13 4.16 0.72
N GLY A 107 -12.67 3.79 -0.44
CA GLY A 107 -11.95 3.07 -1.47
C GLY A 107 -10.69 3.82 -1.92
N TYR A 108 -10.88 5.01 -2.50
CA TYR A 108 -9.79 5.84 -3.00
C TYR A 108 -8.86 6.34 -1.89
N LEU A 109 -9.44 6.82 -0.78
CA LEU A 109 -8.64 7.41 0.31
C LEU A 109 -7.89 6.34 1.11
N GLY A 110 -8.53 5.19 1.36
CA GLY A 110 -7.95 4.08 2.11
C GLY A 110 -6.83 3.38 1.33
N SER A 111 -7.04 3.08 0.04
CA SER A 111 -6.00 2.50 -0.82
C SER A 111 -4.79 3.44 -0.99
N SER A 112 -5.02 4.76 -1.07
CA SER A 112 -3.95 5.77 -1.08
C SER A 112 -3.19 5.84 0.25
N LEU A 113 -3.89 5.74 1.38
CA LEU A 113 -3.28 5.73 2.70
C LEU A 113 -2.43 4.47 2.91
N ILE A 114 -2.94 3.29 2.52
CA ILE A 114 -2.18 2.04 2.53
C ILE A 114 -0.95 2.17 1.64
N GLY A 115 -1.11 2.73 0.43
CA GLY A 115 0.00 3.03 -0.47
C GLY A 115 1.07 3.90 0.17
N ALA A 116 0.69 5.00 0.83
CA ALA A 116 1.60 5.88 1.53
C ALA A 116 2.33 5.21 2.70
N ALA A 117 1.65 4.33 3.44
CA ALA A 117 2.26 3.54 4.50
C ALA A 117 3.31 2.56 3.93
N LEU A 118 3.00 1.86 2.83
CA LEU A 118 3.94 0.98 2.15
C LEU A 118 5.13 1.75 1.56
N ILE A 119 4.91 2.93 0.98
CA ILE A 119 6.00 3.83 0.55
C ILE A 119 6.92 4.16 1.72
N THR A 120 6.35 4.55 2.86
CA THR A 120 7.09 4.88 4.09
C THR A 120 7.95 3.69 4.53
N CYS A 121 7.37 2.49 4.60
CA CYS A 121 8.08 1.27 4.95
C CYS A 121 9.19 0.92 3.94
N GLY A 122 9.03 1.28 2.67
CA GLY A 122 10.03 1.08 1.62
C GLY A 122 11.34 1.86 1.80
N PHE A 123 11.44 2.76 2.79
CA PHE A 123 12.69 3.44 3.13
C PHE A 123 13.61 2.61 4.04
N ASP A 124 13.12 1.53 4.63
CA ASP A 124 13.87 0.69 5.57
C ASP A 124 13.58 -0.82 5.39
N GLU A 125 14.61 -1.64 5.53
CA GLU A 125 14.50 -3.10 5.33
C GLU A 125 13.61 -3.76 6.40
N ASN A 126 13.77 -3.41 7.67
CA ASN A 126 13.01 -4.00 8.76
C ASN A 126 11.56 -3.53 8.74
N ALA A 127 11.33 -2.25 8.45
CA ALA A 127 10.00 -1.72 8.24
C ALA A 127 9.29 -2.43 7.07
N SER A 128 9.99 -2.74 5.98
CA SER A 128 9.45 -3.48 4.84
C SER A 128 9.10 -4.94 5.18
N LYS A 129 9.92 -5.61 6.00
CA LYS A 129 9.62 -6.95 6.54
C LYS A 129 8.35 -6.94 7.39
N ILE A 130 8.16 -5.93 8.25
CA ILE A 130 6.93 -5.78 9.03
C ILE A 130 5.75 -5.50 8.10
N ALA A 131 5.92 -4.60 7.13
CA ALA A 131 4.88 -4.23 6.18
C ALA A 131 4.34 -5.43 5.42
N CYS A 132 5.18 -6.37 4.99
CA CYS A 132 4.68 -7.54 4.28
C CYS A 132 3.99 -8.56 5.21
N LEU A 133 4.30 -8.61 6.51
CA LEU A 133 3.51 -9.38 7.48
C LEU A 133 2.10 -8.78 7.67
N VAL A 134 2.02 -7.45 7.73
CA VAL A 134 0.73 -6.74 7.74
C VAL A 134 -0.03 -6.98 6.43
N LEU A 135 0.66 -6.95 5.29
CA LEU A 135 0.08 -7.25 3.99
C LEU A 135 -0.41 -8.71 3.90
N ALA A 136 0.30 -9.65 4.50
CA ALA A 136 -0.15 -11.04 4.60
C ALA A 136 -1.44 -11.16 5.44
N ALA A 137 -1.53 -10.47 6.57
CA ALA A 137 -2.77 -10.40 7.34
C ALA A 137 -3.92 -9.79 6.52
N PHE A 138 -3.62 -8.72 5.78
CA PHE A 138 -4.57 -8.09 4.86
C PHE A 138 -5.08 -9.08 3.81
N PHE A 139 -4.19 -9.85 3.18
CA PHE A 139 -4.58 -10.88 2.21
C PHE A 139 -5.48 -11.96 2.81
N LEU A 140 -5.24 -12.37 4.05
CA LEU A 140 -6.13 -13.32 4.72
C LEU A 140 -7.53 -12.74 4.94
N PHE A 141 -7.62 -11.47 5.32
CA PHE A 141 -8.92 -10.78 5.41
C PHE A 141 -9.59 -10.63 4.05
N THR A 142 -8.84 -10.30 2.99
CA THR A 142 -9.37 -10.25 1.62
C THR A 142 -9.91 -11.61 1.20
N LEU A 143 -9.17 -12.69 1.45
CA LEU A 143 -9.63 -14.05 1.19
C LEU A 143 -10.89 -14.39 1.97
N TRP A 144 -11.04 -13.93 3.22
CA TRP A 144 -12.26 -14.21 4.00
C TRP A 144 -13.53 -13.79 3.26
N TRP A 145 -13.56 -12.59 2.69
CA TRP A 145 -14.73 -12.05 1.98
C TRP A 145 -14.77 -12.37 0.47
N ALA A 146 -13.61 -12.63 -0.16
CA ALA A 146 -13.49 -12.89 -1.60
C ALA A 146 -13.21 -14.37 -1.94
N ARG A 147 -13.36 -15.30 -1.00
CA ARG A 147 -13.02 -16.74 -1.16
C ARG A 147 -13.69 -17.46 -2.32
N ARG A 148 -14.79 -16.93 -2.84
CA ARG A 148 -15.53 -17.53 -3.96
C ARG A 148 -14.86 -17.26 -5.32
N GLU A 149 -13.98 -16.27 -5.37
CA GLU A 149 -13.33 -15.83 -6.60
C GLU A 149 -11.97 -16.48 -6.79
N ILE A 150 -11.85 -17.32 -7.83
CA ILE A 150 -10.60 -18.00 -8.19
C ILE A 150 -9.51 -16.98 -8.52
N LEU A 151 -9.87 -15.88 -9.17
CA LEU A 151 -8.92 -14.82 -9.51
C LEU A 151 -8.23 -14.25 -8.26
N THR A 152 -8.99 -14.04 -7.17
CA THR A 152 -8.46 -13.57 -5.90
C THR A 152 -7.48 -14.57 -5.28
N TRP A 153 -7.78 -15.87 -5.36
CA TRP A 153 -6.85 -16.92 -4.93
C TRP A 153 -5.55 -16.90 -5.73
N VAL A 154 -5.63 -16.85 -7.06
CA VAL A 154 -4.46 -16.81 -7.93
C VAL A 154 -3.62 -15.56 -7.65
N LEU A 155 -4.26 -14.41 -7.51
CA LEU A 155 -3.60 -13.15 -7.19
C LEU A 155 -2.86 -13.22 -5.85
N ILE A 156 -3.55 -13.65 -4.79
CA ILE A 156 -2.99 -13.65 -3.44
C ILE A 156 -1.87 -14.68 -3.31
N LEU A 157 -2.02 -15.88 -3.89
CA LEU A 157 -0.96 -16.87 -3.92
C LEU A 157 0.24 -16.38 -4.74
N GLY A 158 0.00 -15.76 -5.90
CA GLY A 158 1.06 -15.17 -6.73
C GLY A 158 1.82 -14.06 -6.02
N MET A 159 1.11 -13.11 -5.40
CA MET A 159 1.72 -12.01 -4.64
C MET A 159 2.45 -12.51 -3.40
N SER A 160 1.88 -13.47 -2.68
CA SER A 160 2.54 -14.09 -1.53
C SER A 160 3.83 -14.80 -1.94
N GLY A 161 3.80 -15.54 -3.06
CA GLY A 161 4.99 -16.17 -3.64
C GLY A 161 6.08 -15.16 -4.00
N LEU A 162 5.69 -14.02 -4.59
CA LEU A 162 6.63 -12.95 -4.96
C LEU A 162 7.23 -12.25 -3.73
N ILE A 163 6.42 -11.99 -2.69
CA ILE A 163 6.89 -11.47 -1.40
C ILE A 163 7.91 -12.41 -0.77
N ILE A 164 7.59 -13.71 -0.71
CA ILE A 164 8.49 -14.73 -0.16
C ILE A 164 9.78 -14.76 -0.97
N LEU A 165 9.70 -14.82 -2.30
CA LEU A 165 10.87 -14.80 -3.18
C LEU A 165 11.78 -13.60 -2.88
N PHE A 166 11.22 -12.39 -2.85
CA PHE A 166 11.99 -11.17 -2.61
C PHE A 166 12.49 -11.01 -1.18
N TRP A 167 11.86 -11.67 -0.21
CA TRP A 167 12.40 -11.78 1.15
C TRP A 167 13.76 -12.48 1.15
N PHE A 168 13.94 -13.52 0.33
CA PHE A 168 15.20 -14.28 0.25
C PHE A 168 16.26 -13.62 -0.64
N VAL A 169 15.89 -12.68 -1.51
CA VAL A 169 16.84 -12.04 -2.45
C VAL A 169 17.61 -10.91 -1.77
N ALA A 170 18.94 -10.97 -1.86
CA ALA A 170 19.86 -9.95 -1.35
C ALA A 170 19.60 -9.56 0.11
N GLY A 171 19.26 -10.52 0.98
CA GLY A 171 19.04 -10.28 2.41
C GLY A 171 17.75 -9.52 2.75
N GLY A 172 16.80 -9.40 1.81
CA GLY A 172 15.55 -8.64 1.97
C GLY A 172 15.58 -7.24 1.35
N VAL A 173 16.70 -6.85 0.71
CA VAL A 173 16.79 -5.59 -0.05
C VAL A 173 15.79 -5.56 -1.20
N ALA A 174 15.60 -6.69 -1.90
CA ALA A 174 14.61 -6.78 -2.97
C ALA A 174 13.18 -6.58 -2.45
N LEU A 175 12.85 -7.16 -1.29
CA LEU A 175 11.56 -6.98 -0.63
C LEU A 175 11.30 -5.51 -0.31
N ARG A 176 12.31 -4.78 0.18
CA ARG A 176 12.20 -3.35 0.48
C ARG A 176 11.74 -2.54 -0.74
N TYR A 177 12.39 -2.76 -1.88
CA TYR A 177 12.03 -2.08 -3.12
C TYR A 177 10.71 -2.58 -3.72
N PHE A 178 10.35 -3.84 -3.50
CA PHE A 178 9.04 -4.35 -3.91
C PHE A 178 7.89 -3.76 -3.10
N VAL A 179 8.05 -3.62 -1.78
CA VAL A 179 7.08 -2.93 -0.90
C VAL A 179 6.93 -1.46 -1.33
N LEU A 180 8.05 -0.78 -1.62
CA LEU A 180 8.03 0.56 -2.19
C LEU A 180 7.25 0.60 -3.52
N PHE A 181 7.50 -0.35 -4.41
CA PHE A 181 6.81 -0.46 -5.69
C PHE A 181 5.30 -0.64 -5.52
N ILE A 182 4.85 -1.57 -4.65
CA ILE A 182 3.42 -1.76 -4.36
C ILE A 182 2.81 -0.46 -3.82
N GLY A 183 3.49 0.23 -2.91
CA GLY A 183 3.02 1.49 -2.36
C GLY A 183 2.87 2.59 -3.42
N VAL A 184 3.87 2.77 -4.27
CA VAL A 184 3.84 3.71 -5.40
C VAL A 184 2.70 3.34 -6.36
N MET A 185 2.58 2.05 -6.68
CA MET A 185 1.54 1.54 -7.57
C MET A 185 0.14 1.82 -7.01
N SER A 186 -0.09 1.62 -5.71
CA SER A 186 -1.38 1.91 -5.06
C SER A 186 -1.77 3.38 -5.15
N CYS A 187 -0.85 4.30 -4.84
CA CYS A 187 -1.13 5.73 -4.92
C CYS A 187 -1.36 6.22 -6.36
N LEU A 188 -0.58 5.70 -7.33
CA LEU A 188 -0.75 6.06 -8.74
C LEU A 188 -1.99 5.45 -9.36
N TYR A 189 -2.41 4.26 -8.90
CA TYR A 189 -3.62 3.62 -9.39
C TYR A 189 -4.83 4.50 -9.16
N VAL A 190 -5.01 5.03 -7.95
CA VAL A 190 -6.09 5.96 -7.62
C VAL A 190 -6.10 7.18 -8.53
N LEU A 191 -4.91 7.70 -8.90
CA LEU A 191 -4.81 8.82 -9.84
C LEU A 191 -5.38 8.46 -11.20
N TRP A 192 -5.03 7.29 -11.74
CA TRP A 192 -5.52 6.83 -13.04
C TRP A 192 -6.99 6.45 -13.00
N ASP A 193 -7.42 5.74 -11.97
CA ASP A 193 -8.80 5.27 -11.81
C ASP A 193 -9.79 6.46 -11.73
N VAL A 194 -9.45 7.48 -10.94
CA VAL A 194 -10.24 8.73 -10.89
C VAL A 194 -10.28 9.43 -12.24
N ILE A 195 -9.15 9.52 -12.97
CA ILE A 195 -9.12 10.15 -14.29
C ILE A 195 -9.99 9.38 -15.29
N ASP A 196 -9.84 8.06 -15.35
CA ASP A 196 -10.57 7.22 -16.30
C ASP A 196 -12.08 7.23 -16.00
N ASP A 197 -12.47 7.14 -14.73
CA ASP A 197 -13.87 7.03 -14.33
C ASP A 197 -14.60 8.37 -14.32
N THR A 198 -13.96 9.44 -13.87
CA THR A 198 -14.62 10.75 -13.73
C THR A 198 -14.46 11.64 -14.96
N ILE A 199 -13.34 11.55 -15.67
CA ILE A 199 -12.99 12.45 -16.78
C ILE A 199 -13.21 11.76 -18.13
N ALA A 200 -12.69 10.54 -18.33
CA ALA A 200 -12.65 9.92 -19.64
C ALA A 200 -13.93 9.16 -20.03
N ARG A 201 -14.44 8.29 -19.16
CA ARG A 201 -15.53 7.35 -19.49
C ARG A 201 -16.89 7.68 -18.86
N LYS A 202 -16.93 8.50 -17.80
CA LYS A 202 -18.16 8.82 -17.03
C LYS A 202 -18.96 7.55 -16.69
N VAL A 203 -18.34 6.68 -15.91
CA VAL A 203 -18.97 5.41 -15.52
C VAL A 203 -20.03 5.70 -14.44
N ASN A 204 -21.31 5.50 -14.81
CA ASN A 204 -22.41 5.50 -13.86
C ASN A 204 -22.23 4.31 -12.91
N GLY A 205 -22.04 4.55 -11.61
CA GLY A 205 -21.82 3.51 -10.60
C GLY A 205 -20.46 3.58 -9.88
N SER A 206 -19.51 4.38 -10.36
CA SER A 206 -18.26 4.68 -9.62
C SER A 206 -18.54 5.31 -8.26
N ASP A 207 -17.62 5.18 -7.30
CA ASP A 207 -17.76 5.78 -5.96
C ASP A 207 -18.02 7.29 -6.03
N ALA A 208 -17.34 7.98 -6.94
CA ALA A 208 -17.49 9.42 -7.13
C ALA A 208 -18.87 9.79 -7.68
N SER A 209 -19.43 8.95 -8.57
CA SER A 209 -20.79 9.14 -9.08
C SER A 209 -21.84 8.86 -8.00
N SER A 210 -21.72 7.75 -7.29
CA SER A 210 -22.60 7.37 -6.18
C SER A 210 -22.56 8.42 -5.05
N PHE A 211 -21.39 8.99 -4.77
CA PHE A 211 -21.25 10.03 -3.76
C PHE A 211 -21.84 11.37 -4.22
N ALA A 212 -21.70 11.72 -5.50
CA ALA A 212 -22.32 12.91 -6.06
C ALA A 212 -23.86 12.85 -5.97
N ASP A 213 -24.46 11.68 -6.25
CA ASP A 213 -25.90 11.46 -6.14
C ASP A 213 -26.41 11.66 -4.71
N ILE A 214 -25.62 11.23 -3.71
CA ILE A 214 -25.97 11.39 -2.29
C ILE A 214 -25.72 12.83 -1.82
N CYS A 215 -24.65 13.50 -2.25
CA CYS A 215 -24.40 14.90 -1.85
C CYS A 215 -25.40 15.86 -2.49
N GLY A 216 -25.77 15.63 -3.75
CA GLY A 216 -26.63 16.51 -4.55
C GLY A 216 -26.04 17.90 -4.85
N CYS A 217 -24.81 18.16 -4.40
CA CYS A 217 -24.22 19.51 -4.35
C CYS A 217 -23.27 19.80 -5.52
N CYS A 218 -22.55 18.78 -6.00
CA CYS A 218 -21.48 18.88 -6.98
C CYS A 218 -21.47 17.61 -7.85
N PRO A 219 -21.05 17.70 -9.12
CA PRO A 219 -20.95 16.54 -9.99
C PRO A 219 -19.76 15.64 -9.60
N SER A 220 -19.76 14.39 -10.07
CA SER A 220 -18.76 13.37 -9.70
C SER A 220 -17.32 13.77 -9.96
N GLN A 221 -17.06 14.63 -10.96
CA GLN A 221 -15.73 15.14 -11.27
C GLN A 221 -15.13 15.97 -10.13
N VAL A 222 -15.97 16.77 -9.44
CA VAL A 222 -15.48 17.60 -8.33
C VAL A 222 -15.02 16.71 -7.19
N TRP A 223 -15.81 15.68 -6.85
CA TRP A 223 -15.47 14.71 -5.83
C TRP A 223 -14.23 13.88 -6.20
N GLY A 224 -14.16 13.43 -7.45
CA GLY A 224 -12.97 12.79 -8.00
C GLY A 224 -11.72 13.65 -7.84
N VAL A 225 -11.75 14.91 -8.27
CA VAL A 225 -10.60 15.83 -8.13
C VAL A 225 -10.23 16.07 -6.67
N ILE A 226 -11.21 16.20 -5.75
CA ILE A 226 -10.93 16.35 -4.32
C ILE A 226 -10.17 15.13 -3.79
N TRP A 227 -10.67 13.92 -4.05
CA TRP A 227 -10.03 12.69 -3.58
C TRP A 227 -8.68 12.47 -4.25
N LEU A 228 -8.53 12.90 -5.50
CA LEU A 228 -7.25 12.88 -6.19
C LEU A 228 -6.20 13.76 -5.51
N LEU A 229 -6.57 14.97 -5.12
CA LEU A 229 -5.67 15.86 -4.38
C LEU A 229 -5.28 15.25 -3.03
N ILE A 230 -6.23 14.62 -2.33
CA ILE A 230 -5.95 13.93 -1.06
C ILE A 230 -5.00 12.73 -1.29
N ALA A 231 -5.21 11.94 -2.34
CA ALA A 231 -4.32 10.83 -2.72
C ALA A 231 -2.90 11.31 -3.00
N PHE A 232 -2.75 12.44 -3.71
CA PHE A 232 -1.45 13.07 -3.94
C PHE A 232 -0.79 13.53 -2.63
N CYS A 233 -1.57 14.09 -1.69
CA CYS A 233 -1.09 14.43 -0.36
C CYS A 233 -0.60 13.19 0.41
N PHE A 234 -1.31 12.05 0.33
CA PHE A 234 -0.86 10.80 0.94
C PHE A 234 0.45 10.31 0.33
N PHE A 235 0.58 10.33 -1.00
CA PHE A 235 1.84 9.97 -1.68
C PHE A 235 3.01 10.85 -1.19
N ALA A 236 2.84 12.17 -1.18
CA ALA A 236 3.85 13.11 -0.70
C ALA A 236 4.18 12.89 0.79
N ALA A 237 3.15 12.67 1.61
CA ALA A 237 3.32 12.38 3.03
C ALA A 237 4.11 11.09 3.26
N GLY A 238 3.84 10.02 2.50
CA GLY A 238 4.59 8.76 2.61
C GLY A 238 6.08 8.94 2.34
N LEU A 239 6.44 9.73 1.32
CA LEU A 239 7.84 10.07 1.04
C LEU A 239 8.46 10.92 2.16
N ILE A 240 7.76 11.96 2.64
CA ILE A 240 8.25 12.85 3.68
C ILE A 240 8.45 12.10 5.01
N VAL A 241 7.47 11.29 5.42
CA VAL A 241 7.56 10.48 6.63
C VAL A 241 8.69 9.47 6.50
N GLY A 242 8.86 8.81 5.34
CA GLY A 242 10.00 7.95 5.08
C GLY A 242 11.35 8.66 5.25
N ILE A 243 11.48 9.88 4.72
CA ILE A 243 12.69 10.70 4.86
C ILE A 243 12.95 11.09 6.33
N VAL A 244 11.91 11.43 7.08
CA VAL A 244 12.06 11.88 8.47
C VAL A 244 12.29 10.71 9.42
N ALA A 245 11.60 9.59 9.23
CA ALA A 245 11.64 8.43 10.14
C ALA A 245 12.87 7.53 9.95
N PHE A 246 13.37 7.37 8.72
CA PHE A 246 14.40 6.37 8.41
C PHE A 246 15.70 6.97 7.91
N LYS A 247 16.54 7.47 8.83
CA LYS A 247 17.82 8.14 8.55
C LYS A 247 19.04 7.20 8.45
N GLN A 248 18.83 5.89 8.61
CA GLN A 248 19.87 4.88 8.54
C GLN A 248 20.53 4.85 7.15
N SER A 249 21.81 4.50 7.10
CA SER A 249 22.52 4.21 5.85
C SER A 249 22.21 2.79 5.38
N ALA A 250 22.45 2.49 4.10
CA ALA A 250 22.28 1.13 3.56
C ALA A 250 23.09 0.08 4.33
N ALA A 251 24.32 0.39 4.74
CA ALA A 251 25.14 -0.53 5.54
C ALA A 251 24.53 -0.77 6.94
N GLN A 252 23.97 0.26 7.55
CA GLN A 252 23.30 0.14 8.84
C GLN A 252 22.01 -0.68 8.72
N GLN A 253 21.18 -0.40 7.71
CA GLN A 253 19.95 -1.19 7.46
C GLN A 253 20.26 -2.67 7.23
N ALA A 254 21.28 -2.98 6.42
CA ALA A 254 21.71 -4.35 6.18
C ALA A 254 22.19 -5.04 7.47
N SER A 255 22.90 -4.33 8.34
CA SER A 255 23.31 -4.84 9.65
C SER A 255 22.11 -5.10 10.57
N ASP A 256 21.20 -4.13 10.70
CA ASP A 256 20.02 -4.24 11.55
C ASP A 256 19.08 -5.37 11.07
N SER A 257 18.97 -5.54 9.76
CA SER A 257 18.19 -6.58 9.09
C SER A 257 18.71 -8.00 9.34
N GLN A 258 19.99 -8.17 9.64
CA GLN A 258 20.55 -9.45 10.03
C GLN A 258 20.15 -9.88 11.45
N HIS A 259 19.77 -8.94 12.30
CA HIS A 259 19.37 -9.24 13.68
C HIS A 259 17.85 -9.28 13.89
N PHE A 260 17.09 -8.58 13.04
CA PHE A 260 15.63 -8.51 13.11
C PHE A 260 14.97 -9.28 11.96
N LEU A 261 14.24 -10.35 12.32
CA LEU A 261 13.62 -11.28 11.36
C LEU A 261 14.60 -11.69 10.24
N PRO A 262 15.73 -12.34 10.59
CA PRO A 262 16.75 -12.69 9.60
C PRO A 262 16.19 -13.66 8.56
N VAL A 263 16.73 -13.59 7.35
CA VAL A 263 16.38 -14.53 6.29
C VAL A 263 16.62 -15.97 6.76
N PRO A 264 15.61 -16.86 6.72
CA PRO A 264 15.78 -18.25 7.15
C PRO A 264 16.98 -18.92 6.46
N GLY A 265 17.85 -19.56 7.23
CA GLY A 265 19.08 -20.20 6.72
C GLY A 265 20.32 -19.29 6.65
N SER A 266 20.21 -18.00 6.97
CA SER A 266 21.39 -17.14 7.15
C SER A 266 22.17 -17.50 8.44
N HIS A 267 23.46 -17.18 8.49
CA HIS A 267 24.29 -17.39 9.69
C HIS A 267 23.68 -16.76 10.95
N SER A 268 22.98 -15.63 10.81
CA SER A 268 22.27 -14.95 11.89
C SER A 268 20.94 -15.62 12.28
N ALA A 269 20.27 -16.30 11.36
CA ALA A 269 19.06 -17.09 11.64
C ALA A 269 19.35 -18.43 12.33
N ALA A 270 20.54 -19.00 12.11
CA ALA A 270 20.96 -20.27 12.71
C ALA A 270 21.07 -20.22 14.24
N LEU A 271 21.19 -19.03 14.83
CA LEU A 271 21.20 -18.83 16.29
C LEU A 271 19.79 -18.81 16.92
N GLY A 272 18.71 -18.77 16.12
CA GLY A 272 17.34 -18.53 16.62
C GLY A 272 16.31 -19.63 16.34
N LEU A 273 16.60 -20.62 15.47
CA LEU A 273 15.64 -21.67 15.14
C LEU A 273 15.99 -22.97 15.86
N SER A 274 15.28 -23.24 16.96
CA SER A 274 15.21 -24.61 17.48
C SER A 274 14.47 -25.50 16.46
N PRO A 275 14.83 -26.78 16.30
CA PRO A 275 14.30 -27.65 15.23
C PRO A 275 12.78 -27.90 15.28
N GLY A 276 12.06 -27.39 16.29
CA GLY A 276 10.65 -27.70 16.55
C GLY A 276 9.62 -26.76 15.93
N MET A 277 10.00 -25.61 15.38
CA MET A 277 9.02 -24.57 14.97
C MET A 277 8.49 -24.70 13.53
N ALA A 278 9.24 -25.33 12.62
CA ALA A 278 8.83 -25.54 11.23
C ALA A 278 7.56 -26.40 11.06
N PRO A 279 7.37 -27.53 11.75
CA PRO A 279 6.15 -28.34 11.61
C PRO A 279 4.90 -27.66 12.19
N MET A 280 5.06 -26.71 13.13
CA MET A 280 3.95 -26.01 13.76
C MET A 280 3.34 -24.94 12.84
N ALA A 281 4.18 -24.24 12.06
CA ALA A 281 3.71 -23.27 11.07
C ALA A 281 2.93 -23.95 9.92
N LEU A 282 3.42 -25.12 9.46
CA LEU A 282 2.73 -25.91 8.44
C LEU A 282 1.38 -26.45 8.94
N ALA A 283 1.31 -26.86 10.21
CA ALA A 283 0.07 -27.34 10.83
C ALA A 283 -0.98 -26.23 11.00
N VAL A 284 -0.57 -24.99 11.31
CA VAL A 284 -1.51 -23.85 11.39
C VAL A 284 -2.07 -23.50 10.00
N VAL A 285 -1.23 -23.48 8.97
CA VAL A 285 -1.68 -23.25 7.59
C VAL A 285 -2.64 -24.36 7.15
N LEU A 286 -2.31 -25.62 7.43
CA LEU A 286 -3.18 -26.76 7.10
C LEU A 286 -4.51 -26.74 7.88
N CYS A 287 -4.51 -26.41 9.18
CA CYS A 287 -5.74 -26.28 9.98
C CYS A 287 -6.62 -25.12 9.51
N VAL A 288 -6.03 -24.01 9.09
CA VAL A 288 -6.77 -22.88 8.51
C VAL A 288 -7.29 -23.25 7.12
N VAL A 289 -6.61 -24.09 6.35
CA VAL A 289 -7.13 -24.55 5.06
C VAL A 289 -8.25 -25.58 5.24
N THR A 290 -8.13 -26.50 6.20
CA THR A 290 -9.12 -27.58 6.40
C THR A 290 -10.37 -27.17 7.18
N SER A 291 -10.32 -26.12 7.99
CA SER A 291 -11.53 -25.60 8.68
C SER A 291 -12.48 -24.82 7.75
N TRP A 292 -12.14 -24.71 6.47
CA TRP A 292 -12.81 -23.88 5.47
C TRP A 292 -13.36 -24.65 4.26
N PHE A 293 -13.20 -25.97 4.26
CA PHE A 293 -13.88 -26.90 3.34
C PHE A 293 -15.00 -27.63 4.07
#